data_AF-A0A812SK49-F1
#
_entry.id   AF-A0A812SK49-F1
#
_cell.length_a   1.000
_cell.length_b   1.000
_cell.length_c   1.000
_cell.angle_alpha   90.00
_cell.angle_beta   90.00
_cell.angle_gamma   90.00
#
_symmetry.space_group_name_H-M   'P 1'
#
loop_
_entity.id
_entity.type
_entity.pdbx_description
1 polymer ?
#
loop_
_entity_poly.entity_id
_entity_poly.type
_entity_poly.pdbx_seq_one_letter_code
_entity_poly.pdbx_strand_id
1 'polypeptide(L)'
;MKMPPQLMAQTLTSEAGFHEAAGYRFARVMRLCVHPAVQRRGLGSHLLHHMMQDLCDEDVDAVGAMFGLTPWLLQLWMREQTRLVWVAHGSDPSSGHHSATVLRAVSGRCRELIDRLQARLALQFPDFLRDPLSELDASTLRGVLAALGSLVAGPPDAQDLADVRSYACGSRNLSCCRYALVRASLDALGSSPTRLSDRFTQVILDMLQGREVNESILRQAVRQLPWLTDTQGFREDQKGHDYSIQHRGQEWNRV
;
A
#
# COMPACT_ATOMS: atom_id res chain seq x y z
N MET A 1 -4.51 32.31 -10.23
CA MET A 1 -3.72 31.71 -11.34
C MET A 1 -4.15 30.26 -11.46
N LYS A 2 -4.91 29.89 -12.50
CA LYS A 2 -5.37 28.50 -12.70
C LYS A 2 -4.16 27.70 -13.16
N MET A 3 -3.69 26.75 -12.35
CA MET A 3 -2.56 25.90 -12.77
C MET A 3 -2.95 25.21 -14.09
N PRO A 4 -2.02 25.16 -15.07
CA PRO A 4 -2.26 24.42 -16.29
C PRO A 4 -2.63 22.97 -15.96
N PRO A 5 -3.44 22.30 -16.79
CA PRO A 5 -3.75 20.89 -16.57
C PRO A 5 -2.43 20.13 -16.54
N GLN A 6 -2.09 19.54 -15.40
CA GLN A 6 -0.88 18.74 -15.24
C GLN A 6 -0.85 17.69 -16.34
N LEU A 7 0.19 17.69 -17.17
CA LEU A 7 0.33 16.71 -18.24
C LEU A 7 0.90 15.42 -17.67
N MET A 8 0.44 14.27 -18.17
CA MET A 8 0.90 12.97 -17.71
C MET A 8 2.43 12.83 -17.80
N ALA A 9 3.01 13.21 -18.94
CA ALA A 9 4.48 13.24 -19.11
C ALA A 9 5.15 14.16 -18.08
N GLN A 10 4.58 15.36 -17.84
CA GLN A 10 5.12 16.28 -16.84
C GLN A 10 5.13 15.64 -15.45
N THR A 11 4.02 15.07 -14.99
CA THR A 11 3.94 14.41 -13.67
C THR A 11 4.96 13.28 -13.55
N LEU A 12 5.10 12.43 -14.57
CA LEU A 12 6.06 11.32 -14.53
C LEU A 12 7.52 11.80 -14.52
N THR A 13 7.80 12.92 -15.18
CA THR A 13 9.16 13.51 -15.21
C THR A 13 9.50 14.30 -13.94
N SER A 14 8.63 15.21 -13.49
CA SER A 14 8.92 16.14 -12.40
C SER A 14 8.65 15.54 -11.03
N GLU A 15 7.57 14.76 -10.90
CA GLU A 15 7.13 14.23 -9.60
C GLU A 15 7.67 12.80 -9.40
N ALA A 16 7.47 11.92 -10.37
CA ALA A 16 7.95 10.54 -10.26
C ALA A 16 9.46 10.38 -10.57
N GLY A 17 10.08 11.40 -11.17
CA GLY A 17 11.53 11.44 -11.42
C GLY A 17 12.03 10.64 -12.62
N PHE A 18 11.15 10.22 -13.54
CA PHE A 18 11.50 9.47 -14.75
C PHE A 18 11.57 10.40 -15.95
N HIS A 19 12.73 11.05 -16.15
CA HIS A 19 12.94 12.02 -17.22
C HIS A 19 12.67 11.47 -18.62
N GLU A 20 12.95 10.18 -18.85
CA GLU A 20 12.68 9.51 -20.12
C GLU A 20 11.20 9.48 -20.49
N ALA A 21 10.28 9.65 -19.53
CA ALA A 21 8.84 9.69 -19.78
C ALA A 21 8.45 10.83 -20.74
N ALA A 22 9.26 11.89 -20.86
CA ALA A 22 9.06 12.95 -21.85
C ALA A 22 9.10 12.45 -23.31
N GLY A 23 9.78 11.32 -23.56
CA GLY A 23 9.90 10.72 -24.89
C GLY A 23 8.76 9.76 -25.28
N TYR A 24 7.76 9.58 -24.42
CA TYR A 24 6.63 8.67 -24.64
C TYR A 24 5.36 9.42 -25.00
N ARG A 25 4.51 8.78 -25.80
CA ARG A 25 3.20 9.29 -26.20
C ARG A 25 2.13 8.69 -25.31
N PHE A 26 1.43 9.53 -24.56
CA PHE A 26 0.37 9.08 -23.65
C PHE A 26 -1.00 9.52 -24.13
N ALA A 27 -1.94 8.60 -24.20
CA ALA A 27 -3.36 8.91 -24.23
C ALA A 27 -3.90 9.00 -22.79
N ARG A 28 -4.63 10.07 -22.49
CA ARG A 28 -5.22 10.27 -21.16
C ARG A 28 -6.73 10.37 -21.24
N VAL A 29 -7.41 9.50 -20.50
CA VAL A 29 -8.83 9.63 -20.23
C VAL A 29 -9.04 10.79 -19.25
N MET A 30 -9.61 11.87 -19.74
CA MET A 30 -9.81 13.11 -18.96
C MET A 30 -11.03 13.03 -18.04
N ARG A 31 -12.15 12.53 -18.57
CA ARG A 31 -13.44 12.51 -17.88
C ARG A 31 -14.26 11.32 -18.33
N LEU A 32 -14.88 10.66 -17.36
CA LEU A 32 -15.88 9.63 -17.56
C LEU A 32 -17.16 10.10 -16.84
N CYS A 33 -18.22 10.35 -17.59
CA CYS A 33 -19.47 10.88 -17.03
C CYS A 33 -20.58 9.84 -17.16
N VAL A 34 -21.12 9.40 -16.02
CA VAL A 34 -22.31 8.54 -15.95
C VAL A 34 -23.38 9.27 -15.16
N HIS A 35 -24.57 9.40 -15.75
CA HIS A 35 -25.69 10.09 -15.11
C HIS A 35 -26.03 9.45 -13.75
N PRO A 36 -26.25 10.24 -12.67
CA PRO A 36 -26.44 9.72 -11.31
C PRO A 36 -27.50 8.63 -11.19
N ALA A 37 -28.61 8.77 -11.91
CA ALA A 37 -29.72 7.80 -11.90
C ALA A 37 -29.36 6.38 -12.40
N VAL A 38 -28.23 6.23 -13.11
CA VAL A 38 -27.78 4.95 -13.69
C VAL A 38 -26.39 4.54 -13.22
N GLN A 39 -25.83 5.22 -12.21
CA GLN A 39 -24.57 4.80 -11.58
C GLN A 39 -24.72 3.45 -10.88
N ARG A 40 -23.58 2.78 -10.63
CA ARG A 40 -23.50 1.45 -10.00
C ARG A 40 -24.21 0.32 -10.78
N ARG A 41 -24.57 0.53 -12.05
CA ARG A 41 -25.10 -0.48 -12.97
C ARG A 41 -24.07 -1.02 -13.97
N GLY A 42 -22.78 -0.80 -13.71
CA GLY A 42 -21.69 -1.26 -14.59
C GLY A 42 -21.40 -0.40 -15.82
N LEU A 43 -22.23 0.63 -16.11
CA LEU A 43 -22.05 1.50 -17.28
C LEU A 43 -20.69 2.20 -17.32
N GLY A 44 -20.18 2.66 -16.17
CA GLY A 44 -18.87 3.30 -16.10
C GLY A 44 -17.75 2.36 -16.53
N SER A 45 -17.77 1.12 -16.03
CA SER A 45 -16.82 0.08 -16.45
C SER A 45 -16.95 -0.24 -17.95
N HIS A 46 -18.18 -0.37 -18.44
CA HIS A 46 -18.42 -0.67 -19.85
C HIS A 46 -17.90 0.43 -20.79
N LEU A 47 -18.17 1.70 -20.47
CA LEU A 47 -17.66 2.85 -21.22
C LEU A 47 -16.13 2.93 -21.14
N LEU A 48 -15.57 2.72 -19.96
CA LEU A 48 -14.12 2.76 -19.78
C LEU A 48 -13.45 1.64 -20.58
N HIS A 49 -14.00 0.43 -20.55
CA HIS A 49 -13.47 -0.71 -21.29
C HIS A 49 -13.36 -0.44 -22.80
N HIS A 50 -14.45 0.04 -23.41
CA HIS A 50 -14.45 0.38 -24.83
C HIS A 50 -13.50 1.54 -25.15
N MET A 51 -13.49 2.59 -24.32
CA MET A 51 -12.54 3.70 -24.51
C MET A 51 -11.08 3.25 -24.40
N MET A 52 -10.77 2.33 -23.47
CA MET A 52 -9.43 1.78 -23.34
C MET A 52 -9.04 0.92 -24.55
N GLN A 53 -9.98 0.21 -25.18
CA GLN A 53 -9.74 -0.51 -26.43
C GLN A 53 -9.43 0.46 -27.57
N ASP A 54 -10.31 1.44 -27.81
CA ASP A 54 -10.14 2.43 -28.88
C ASP A 54 -8.80 3.18 -28.75
N LEU A 55 -8.44 3.60 -27.53
CA LEU A 55 -7.20 4.32 -27.28
C LEU A 55 -5.94 3.44 -27.41
N CYS A 56 -6.05 2.12 -27.30
CA CYS A 56 -4.93 1.21 -27.54
C CYS A 56 -4.61 1.04 -29.04
N ASP A 57 -5.56 1.35 -29.92
CA ASP A 57 -5.38 1.28 -31.38
C ASP A 57 -4.77 2.57 -31.95
N GLU A 58 -4.66 3.62 -31.13
CA GLU A 58 -4.00 4.88 -31.49
C GLU A 58 -2.46 4.75 -31.47
N ASP A 59 -1.79 5.67 -32.16
CA ASP A 59 -0.32 5.77 -32.15
C ASP A 59 0.18 6.38 -30.82
N VAL A 60 0.11 5.57 -29.75
CA VAL A 60 0.52 5.91 -28.39
C VAL A 60 1.29 4.76 -27.73
N ASP A 61 2.09 5.10 -26.72
CA ASP A 61 2.87 4.15 -25.95
C ASP A 61 2.10 3.59 -24.74
N ALA A 62 1.22 4.39 -24.16
CA ALA A 62 0.37 4.00 -23.04
C ALA A 62 -0.91 4.82 -22.97
N VAL A 63 -1.92 4.20 -22.38
CA VAL A 63 -3.22 4.82 -22.08
C VAL A 63 -3.40 4.85 -20.56
N GLY A 64 -3.95 5.93 -20.01
CA GLY A 64 -4.18 5.99 -18.58
C GLY A 64 -5.02 7.17 -18.12
N ALA A 65 -4.95 7.44 -16.82
CA ALA A 65 -5.66 8.55 -16.22
C ALA A 65 -4.96 9.09 -14.99
N MET A 66 -5.36 10.31 -14.64
CA MET A 66 -5.07 10.94 -13.36
C MET A 66 -6.40 11.29 -12.71
N PHE A 67 -6.64 10.83 -11.48
CA PHE A 67 -7.94 10.97 -10.82
C PHE A 67 -7.79 11.11 -9.31
N GLY A 68 -8.82 11.67 -8.66
CA GLY A 68 -8.90 11.71 -7.20
C GLY A 68 -8.94 10.30 -6.63
N LEU A 69 -7.93 9.95 -5.86
CA LEU A 69 -7.71 8.63 -5.29
C LEU A 69 -8.82 8.31 -4.30
N THR A 70 -9.74 7.47 -4.76
CA THR A 70 -10.82 6.88 -3.96
C THR A 70 -10.82 5.37 -4.18
N PRO A 71 -11.37 4.56 -3.25
CA PRO A 71 -11.37 3.11 -3.39
C PRO A 71 -12.12 2.66 -4.64
N TRP A 72 -13.24 3.33 -4.94
CA TRP A 72 -14.10 3.00 -6.07
C TRP A 72 -13.41 3.30 -7.42
N LEU A 73 -12.81 4.48 -7.58
CA LEU A 73 -12.10 4.80 -8.83
C LEU A 73 -10.85 3.93 -9.00
N LEU A 74 -10.08 3.69 -7.94
CA LEU A 74 -8.93 2.81 -8.02
C LEU A 74 -9.34 1.41 -8.49
N GLN A 75 -10.40 0.84 -7.90
CA GLN A 75 -10.92 -0.46 -8.34
C GLN A 75 -11.39 -0.46 -9.80
N LEU A 76 -12.05 0.61 -10.25
CA LEU A 76 -12.49 0.75 -11.64
C LEU A 76 -11.29 0.68 -12.59
N TRP A 77 -10.22 1.41 -12.30
CA TRP A 77 -9.01 1.45 -13.13
C TRP A 77 -8.20 0.16 -13.09
N MET A 78 -8.09 -0.49 -11.93
CA MET A 78 -7.37 -1.76 -11.81
C MET A 78 -8.01 -2.90 -12.63
N ARG A 79 -9.33 -2.84 -12.88
CA ARG A 79 -10.03 -3.82 -13.75
C ARG A 79 -9.63 -3.72 -15.22
N GLU A 80 -9.17 -2.56 -15.67
CA GLU A 80 -8.73 -2.34 -17.05
C GLU A 80 -7.24 -2.63 -17.26
N GLN A 81 -6.66 -3.49 -16.42
CA GLN A 81 -5.26 -3.92 -16.50
C GLN A 81 -4.26 -2.76 -16.44
N THR A 82 -4.65 -1.66 -15.78
CA THR A 82 -3.75 -0.55 -15.52
C THR A 82 -2.86 -0.86 -14.31
N ARG A 83 -1.69 -0.23 -14.25
CA ARG A 83 -0.78 -0.22 -13.11
C ARG A 83 -0.85 1.13 -12.42
N LEU A 84 -0.90 1.13 -11.10
CA LEU A 84 -0.70 2.35 -10.30
C LEU A 84 0.79 2.73 -10.35
N VAL A 85 1.08 3.92 -10.87
CA VAL A 85 2.46 4.37 -11.12
C VAL A 85 2.86 5.60 -10.30
N TRP A 86 1.90 6.38 -9.81
CA TRP A 86 2.18 7.54 -8.97
C TRP A 86 0.99 7.86 -8.05
N VAL A 87 1.28 8.30 -6.83
CA VAL A 87 0.31 8.91 -5.90
C VAL A 87 0.86 10.27 -5.49
N ALA A 88 0.11 11.33 -5.75
CA ALA A 88 0.51 12.69 -5.41
C ALA A 88 0.52 12.90 -3.89
N HIS A 89 1.56 13.56 -3.40
CA HIS A 89 1.76 13.83 -1.97
C HIS A 89 0.83 14.91 -1.41
N GLY A 90 0.34 15.82 -2.26
CA GLY A 90 -0.68 16.78 -1.88
C GLY A 90 -2.09 16.28 -2.19
N SER A 91 -3.05 16.62 -1.34
CA SER A 91 -4.47 16.53 -1.67
C SER A 91 -4.89 17.73 -2.53
N ASP A 92 -5.82 17.51 -3.45
CA ASP A 92 -6.42 18.62 -4.21
C ASP A 92 -7.27 19.48 -3.25
N PRO A 93 -7.00 20.79 -3.10
CA PRO A 93 -7.73 21.65 -2.17
C PRO A 93 -9.25 21.70 -2.37
N SER A 94 -9.72 21.38 -3.57
CA SER A 94 -11.15 21.38 -3.92
C SER A 94 -11.85 20.05 -3.62
N SER A 95 -11.12 18.94 -3.60
CA SER A 95 -11.70 17.60 -3.40
C SER A 95 -11.30 16.94 -2.09
N GLY A 96 -10.21 17.39 -1.45
CA GLY A 96 -9.62 16.76 -0.27
C GLY A 96 -8.95 15.41 -0.52
N HIS A 97 -8.94 14.91 -1.76
CA HIS A 97 -8.34 13.62 -2.10
C HIS A 97 -6.95 13.80 -2.71
N HIS A 98 -6.04 12.88 -2.40
CA HIS A 98 -4.79 12.70 -3.15
C HIS A 98 -5.10 12.35 -4.60
N SER A 99 -4.22 12.66 -5.54
CA SER A 99 -4.36 12.22 -6.92
C SER A 99 -3.59 10.94 -7.17
N ALA A 100 -4.15 10.00 -7.93
CA ALA A 100 -3.46 8.80 -8.40
C ALA A 100 -3.29 8.83 -9.92
N THR A 101 -2.15 8.33 -10.40
CA THR A 101 -1.87 8.13 -11.83
C THR A 101 -1.76 6.65 -12.12
N VAL A 102 -2.52 6.20 -13.11
CA VAL A 102 -2.52 4.81 -13.59
C VAL A 102 -2.22 4.76 -15.07
N LEU A 103 -1.54 3.70 -15.52
CA LEU A 103 -1.15 3.51 -16.91
C LEU A 103 -1.35 2.05 -17.35
N ARG A 104 -1.71 1.85 -18.61
CA ARG A 104 -1.65 0.59 -19.33
C ARG A 104 -0.72 0.77 -20.53
N ALA A 105 0.33 -0.05 -20.60
CA ALA A 105 1.22 -0.05 -21.75
C ALA A 105 0.52 -0.57 -23.01
N VAL A 106 0.74 0.14 -24.11
CA VAL A 106 0.44 -0.30 -25.48
C VAL A 106 1.72 -0.82 -26.15
N SER A 107 2.84 -0.12 -25.94
CA SER A 107 4.15 -0.51 -26.50
C SER A 107 5.03 -1.27 -25.49
N GLY A 108 5.93 -2.13 -25.99
CA GLY A 108 6.87 -2.89 -25.16
C GLY A 108 7.81 -2.00 -24.34
N ARG A 109 8.37 -0.94 -24.96
CA ARG A 109 9.21 0.04 -24.26
C ARG A 109 8.49 0.73 -23.10
N CYS A 110 7.19 1.00 -23.23
CA CYS A 110 6.42 1.65 -22.18
C CYS A 110 6.08 0.69 -21.04
N ARG A 111 5.93 -0.60 -21.34
CA ARG A 111 5.77 -1.64 -20.31
C ARG A 111 6.95 -1.63 -19.33
N GLU A 112 8.18 -1.58 -19.84
CA GLU A 112 9.39 -1.51 -19.02
C GLU A 112 9.45 -0.22 -18.17
N LEU A 113 9.02 0.92 -18.72
CA LEU A 113 8.91 2.17 -17.96
C LEU A 113 7.87 2.04 -16.84
N ILE A 114 6.68 1.50 -17.13
CA ILE A 114 5.60 1.32 -16.15
C ILE A 114 6.02 0.37 -15.04
N ASP A 115 6.69 -0.73 -15.36
CA ASP A 115 7.19 -1.68 -14.36
C ASP A 115 8.21 -1.02 -13.43
N ARG A 116 9.13 -0.21 -13.97
CA ARG A 116 10.08 0.56 -13.14
C ARG A 116 9.39 1.64 -12.29
N LEU A 117 8.41 2.35 -12.85
CA LEU A 117 7.61 3.33 -12.11
C LEU A 117 6.87 2.68 -10.94
N GLN A 118 6.16 1.57 -11.19
CA GLN A 118 5.41 0.86 -10.16
C GLN A 118 6.35 0.28 -9.09
N ALA A 119 7.47 -0.32 -9.50
CA ALA A 119 8.48 -0.82 -8.55
C ALA A 119 9.07 0.30 -7.69
N ARG A 120 9.33 1.47 -8.29
CA ARG A 120 9.84 2.64 -7.55
C ARG A 120 8.80 3.18 -6.57
N LEU A 121 7.55 3.29 -7.00
CA LEU A 121 6.45 3.69 -6.12
C LEU A 121 6.30 2.69 -4.96
N ALA A 122 6.27 1.40 -5.24
CA ALA A 122 6.17 0.35 -4.22
C ALA A 122 7.29 0.44 -3.16
N LEU A 123 8.52 0.70 -3.60
CA LEU A 123 9.67 0.88 -2.71
C LEU A 123 9.54 2.10 -1.80
N GLN A 124 9.04 3.22 -2.33
CA GLN A 124 8.94 4.49 -1.59
C GLN A 124 7.66 4.62 -0.76
N PHE A 125 6.60 3.89 -1.15
CA PHE A 125 5.27 4.03 -0.57
C PHE A 125 5.25 3.90 0.97
N PRO A 126 5.97 2.95 1.61
CA PRO A 126 6.03 2.86 3.06
C PRO A 126 6.55 4.13 3.76
N ASP A 127 7.50 4.84 3.14
CA ASP A 127 8.04 6.10 3.68
C ASP A 127 7.01 7.23 3.60
N PHE A 128 6.18 7.21 2.56
CA PHE A 128 5.12 8.19 2.35
C PHE A 128 3.94 8.04 3.31
N LEU A 129 3.71 6.84 3.86
CA LEU A 129 2.56 6.58 4.74
C LEU A 129 2.56 7.42 6.02
N ARG A 130 3.72 7.88 6.49
CA ARG A 130 3.80 8.60 7.77
C ARG A 130 3.61 10.10 7.67
N ASP A 131 3.82 10.68 6.49
CA ASP A 131 3.78 12.13 6.33
C ASP A 131 2.88 12.52 5.15
N PRO A 132 3.32 12.46 3.88
CA PRO A 132 2.50 12.93 2.77
C PRO A 132 1.22 12.13 2.55
N LEU A 133 1.14 10.88 3.00
CA LEU A 133 -0.03 9.99 2.85
C LEU A 133 -0.60 9.54 4.21
N SER A 134 -0.28 10.28 5.27
CA SER A 134 -0.72 10.00 6.64
C SER A 134 -2.23 10.13 6.84
N GLU A 135 -2.91 10.86 5.96
CA GLU A 135 -4.36 11.12 6.02
C GLU A 135 -5.19 10.19 5.12
N LEU A 136 -4.56 9.28 4.35
CA LEU A 136 -5.31 8.31 3.56
C LEU A 136 -6.25 7.49 4.45
N ASP A 137 -7.49 7.34 4.01
CA ASP A 137 -8.44 6.47 4.70
C ASP A 137 -8.04 4.99 4.50
N ALA A 138 -8.46 4.16 5.44
CA ALA A 138 -8.09 2.75 5.46
C ALA A 138 -8.53 1.97 4.22
N SER A 139 -9.68 2.30 3.63
CA SER A 139 -10.21 1.61 2.47
C SER A 139 -9.42 1.95 1.20
N THR A 140 -9.03 3.22 1.07
CA THR A 140 -8.16 3.68 -0.02
C THR A 140 -6.77 3.10 0.12
N LEU A 141 -6.18 3.17 1.31
CA LEU A 141 -4.86 2.61 1.58
C LEU A 141 -4.83 1.11 1.26
N ARG A 142 -5.82 0.34 1.71
CA ARG A 142 -5.95 -1.09 1.35
C ARG A 142 -5.98 -1.30 -0.17
N GLY A 143 -6.73 -0.48 -0.89
CA GLY A 143 -6.79 -0.53 -2.34
C GLY A 143 -5.43 -0.27 -3.00
N VAL A 144 -4.67 0.70 -2.49
CA VAL A 144 -3.32 1.02 -3.00
C VAL A 144 -2.34 -0.11 -2.71
N LEU A 145 -2.33 -0.65 -1.49
CA LEU A 145 -1.47 -1.80 -1.13
C LEU A 145 -1.75 -2.99 -2.06
N ALA A 146 -3.02 -3.29 -2.32
CA ALA A 146 -3.41 -4.35 -3.25
C ALA A 146 -3.01 -4.07 -4.71
N ALA A 147 -3.02 -2.80 -5.13
CA ALA A 147 -2.62 -2.39 -6.48
C ALA A 147 -1.10 -2.45 -6.71
N LEU A 148 -0.31 -2.22 -5.65
CA LEU A 148 1.16 -2.26 -5.69
C LEU A 148 1.70 -3.69 -5.51
N GLY A 149 0.97 -4.56 -4.80
CA GLY A 149 1.42 -5.92 -4.49
C GLY A 149 2.51 -5.91 -3.43
N SER A 150 3.68 -6.50 -3.73
CA SER A 150 4.79 -6.54 -2.77
C SER A 150 5.44 -5.17 -2.60
N LEU A 151 5.48 -4.70 -1.35
CA LEU A 151 6.10 -3.42 -0.95
C LEU A 151 7.43 -3.62 -0.22
N VAL A 152 7.82 -4.87 -0.02
CA VAL A 152 9.06 -5.25 0.65
C VAL A 152 9.94 -6.01 -0.34
N ALA A 153 11.26 -5.82 -0.23
CA ALA A 153 12.24 -6.46 -1.09
C ALA A 153 12.28 -8.00 -0.92
N GLY A 154 11.66 -8.52 0.14
CA GLY A 154 11.52 -9.93 0.45
C GLY A 154 10.73 -10.14 1.74
N PRO A 155 10.38 -11.39 2.06
CA PRO A 155 9.65 -11.71 3.29
C PRO A 155 10.45 -11.30 4.54
N PRO A 156 9.78 -11.15 5.69
CA PRO A 156 10.45 -10.94 6.97
C PRO A 156 11.47 -12.04 7.28
N ASP A 157 12.64 -11.67 7.77
CA ASP A 157 13.69 -12.63 8.14
C ASP A 157 13.45 -13.26 9.54
N ALA A 158 14.34 -14.17 9.95
CA ALA A 158 14.20 -14.87 11.22
C ALA A 158 14.18 -13.92 12.44
N GLN A 159 14.93 -12.81 12.38
CA GLN A 159 14.97 -11.83 13.47
C GLN A 159 13.70 -10.98 13.48
N ASP A 160 13.21 -10.56 12.31
CA ASP A 160 11.92 -9.89 12.20
C ASP A 160 10.81 -10.74 12.82
N LEU A 161 10.78 -12.03 12.50
CA LEU A 161 9.79 -12.97 13.03
C LEU A 161 9.90 -13.14 14.55
N ALA A 162 11.11 -13.21 15.10
CA ALA A 162 11.34 -13.27 16.54
C ALA A 162 10.85 -12.00 17.26
N ASP A 163 11.07 -10.84 16.66
CA ASP A 163 10.61 -9.55 17.17
C ASP A 163 9.08 -9.44 17.15
N VAL A 164 8.46 -9.84 16.04
CA VAL A 164 7.00 -9.85 15.91
C VAL A 164 6.36 -10.83 16.91
N ARG A 165 6.97 -12.00 17.14
CA ARG A 165 6.55 -12.95 18.19
C ARG A 165 6.65 -12.35 19.58
N SER A 166 7.79 -11.74 19.91
CA SER A 166 8.02 -11.12 21.23
C SER A 166 7.01 -10.01 21.52
N TYR A 167 6.66 -9.21 20.50
CA TYR A 167 5.58 -8.23 20.61
C TYR A 167 4.22 -8.91 20.76
N ALA A 168 3.90 -9.91 19.94
CA ALA A 168 2.63 -10.62 20.04
C ALA A 168 2.42 -11.27 21.43
N CYS A 169 3.48 -11.74 22.08
CA CYS A 169 3.43 -12.40 23.39
C CYS A 169 3.35 -11.46 24.60
N GLY A 170 3.58 -10.15 24.44
CA GLY A 170 3.61 -9.23 25.59
C GLY A 170 5.01 -8.86 26.07
N SER A 171 6.05 -9.54 25.57
CA SER A 171 7.41 -9.43 26.11
C SER A 171 8.16 -8.17 25.69
N ARG A 172 7.73 -7.52 24.59
CA ARG A 172 8.31 -6.27 24.07
C ARG A 172 7.22 -5.27 23.71
N ASN A 173 7.57 -3.98 23.66
CA ASN A 173 6.68 -2.87 23.31
C ASN A 173 6.73 -2.55 21.79
N LEU A 174 5.83 -1.68 21.34
CA LEU A 174 5.74 -1.30 19.93
C LEU A 174 7.01 -0.61 19.44
N SER A 175 7.60 0.31 20.21
CA SER A 175 8.77 1.08 19.77
C SER A 175 9.97 0.20 19.46
N CYS A 176 10.22 -0.84 20.25
CA CYS A 176 11.31 -1.79 20.05
C CYS A 176 11.10 -2.71 18.83
N CYS A 177 9.85 -3.04 18.49
CA CYS A 177 9.53 -4.02 17.43
C CYS A 177 8.96 -3.36 16.16
N ARG A 178 8.88 -2.03 16.11
CA ARG A 178 8.18 -1.28 15.05
C ARG A 178 8.68 -1.63 13.65
N TYR A 179 9.99 -1.76 13.48
CA TYR A 179 10.60 -2.10 12.19
C TYR A 179 10.08 -3.44 11.66
N ALA A 180 10.22 -4.49 12.47
CA ALA A 180 9.77 -5.84 12.13
C ALA A 180 8.25 -5.90 11.92
N LEU A 181 7.47 -5.22 12.77
CA LEU A 181 6.01 -5.14 12.65
C LEU A 181 5.55 -4.48 11.36
N VAL A 182 6.20 -3.38 10.95
CA VAL A 182 5.92 -2.70 9.67
C VAL A 182 6.23 -3.62 8.50
N ARG A 183 7.44 -4.20 8.45
CA ARG A 183 7.84 -5.10 7.37
C ARG A 183 6.88 -6.26 7.21
N ALA A 184 6.59 -6.93 8.33
CA ALA A 184 5.70 -8.07 8.33
C ALA A 184 4.28 -7.65 7.90
N SER A 185 3.76 -6.54 8.45
CA SER A 185 2.42 -6.04 8.08
C SER A 185 2.31 -5.70 6.58
N LEU A 186 3.34 -5.08 5.99
CA LEU A 186 3.37 -4.77 4.56
C LEU A 186 3.42 -6.05 3.71
N ASP A 187 4.20 -7.05 4.13
CA ASP A 187 4.23 -8.37 3.47
C ASP A 187 2.87 -9.08 3.54
N ALA A 188 2.24 -9.15 4.71
CA ALA A 188 0.92 -9.78 4.88
C ALA A 188 -0.18 -9.13 4.05
N LEU A 189 -0.12 -7.80 3.88
CA LEU A 189 -1.11 -7.04 3.13
C LEU A 189 -0.85 -7.06 1.62
N GLY A 190 0.41 -7.23 1.20
CA GLY A 190 0.81 -7.27 -0.21
C GLY A 190 0.82 -8.66 -0.86
N SER A 191 1.12 -9.72 -0.09
CA SER A 191 1.44 -11.05 -0.61
C SER A 191 0.24 -12.03 -0.65
N SER A 192 -0.86 -11.76 0.07
CA SER A 192 -2.09 -12.56 -0.01
C SER A 192 -3.27 -11.86 0.67
N PRO A 193 -4.53 -12.21 0.35
CA PRO A 193 -5.70 -11.69 1.04
C PRO A 193 -5.84 -12.37 2.41
N THR A 194 -4.90 -12.10 3.32
CA THR A 194 -5.08 -12.44 4.74
C THR A 194 -6.37 -11.75 5.18
N ARG A 195 -7.44 -12.53 5.40
CA ARG A 195 -8.74 -12.00 5.84
C ARG A 195 -8.67 -11.61 7.30
N LEU A 196 -8.01 -10.49 7.56
CA LEU A 196 -8.13 -9.80 8.84
C LEU A 196 -9.52 -9.15 8.91
N SER A 197 -10.08 -9.11 10.12
CA SER A 197 -11.28 -8.29 10.36
C SER A 197 -11.00 -6.82 10.03
N ASP A 198 -12.05 -6.05 9.73
CA ASP A 198 -11.90 -4.61 9.45
C ASP A 198 -11.23 -3.87 10.62
N ARG A 199 -11.58 -4.25 11.85
CA ARG A 199 -10.97 -3.71 13.07
C ARG A 199 -9.45 -3.97 13.14
N PHE A 200 -9.02 -5.20 12.82
CA PHE A 200 -7.59 -5.54 12.85
C PHE A 200 -6.82 -4.95 11.68
N THR A 201 -7.47 -4.81 10.53
CA THR A 201 -6.85 -4.08 9.42
C THR A 201 -6.66 -2.62 9.82
N GLN A 202 -7.68 -1.97 10.38
CA GLN A 202 -7.62 -0.56 10.76
C GLN A 202 -6.43 -0.27 11.68
N VAL A 203 -6.25 -1.03 12.77
CA VAL A 203 -5.15 -0.80 13.71
C VAL A 203 -3.76 -1.00 13.08
N ILE A 204 -3.63 -1.93 12.11
CA ILE A 204 -2.38 -2.13 11.37
C ILE A 204 -2.12 -0.93 10.47
N LEU A 205 -3.13 -0.44 9.75
CA LEU A 205 -3.00 0.71 8.87
C LEU A 205 -2.65 1.98 9.65
N ASP A 206 -3.28 2.19 10.81
CA ASP A 206 -2.94 3.29 11.71
C ASP A 206 -1.48 3.22 12.18
N MET A 207 -0.97 2.02 12.52
CA MET A 207 0.44 1.81 12.85
C MET A 207 1.36 2.15 11.67
N LEU A 208 1.02 1.70 10.45
CA LEU A 208 1.80 1.98 9.25
C LEU A 208 1.86 3.49 8.97
N GLN A 209 0.75 4.20 9.18
CA GLN A 209 0.65 5.66 9.04
C GLN A 209 1.26 6.45 10.21
N GLY A 210 1.80 5.77 11.23
CA GLY A 210 2.39 6.44 12.39
C GLY A 210 1.39 7.12 13.32
N ARG A 211 0.10 6.76 13.20
CA ARG A 211 -0.96 7.21 14.12
C ARG A 211 -0.86 6.45 15.43
N GLU A 212 -1.46 7.02 16.48
CA GLU A 212 -1.55 6.37 17.78
C GLU A 212 -2.42 5.10 17.69
N VAL A 213 -1.96 4.01 18.29
CA VAL A 213 -2.62 2.71 18.22
C VAL A 213 -2.81 2.11 19.61
N ASN A 214 -3.94 1.44 19.81
CA ASN A 214 -4.15 0.62 20.99
C ASN A 214 -3.31 -0.66 20.89
N GLU A 215 -2.23 -0.76 21.67
CA GLU A 215 -1.31 -1.90 21.63
C GLU A 215 -1.99 -3.25 21.91
N SER A 216 -3.04 -3.30 22.75
CA SER A 216 -3.76 -4.54 23.03
C SER A 216 -4.48 -5.07 21.77
N ILE A 217 -5.16 -4.18 21.04
CA ILE A 217 -5.81 -4.52 19.77
C ILE A 217 -4.78 -4.86 18.71
N LEU A 218 -3.67 -4.10 18.64
CA LEU A 218 -2.59 -4.37 17.70
C LEU A 218 -1.95 -5.74 17.96
N ARG A 219 -1.72 -6.13 19.22
CA ARG A 219 -1.21 -7.48 19.55
C ARG A 219 -2.18 -8.57 19.11
N GLN A 220 -3.49 -8.37 19.30
CA GLN A 220 -4.50 -9.32 18.80
C GLN A 220 -4.49 -9.42 17.27
N ALA A 221 -4.38 -8.29 16.56
CA ALA A 221 -4.28 -8.25 15.11
C ALA A 221 -3.02 -8.99 14.61
N VAL A 222 -1.86 -8.69 15.22
CA VAL A 222 -0.57 -9.28 14.85
C VAL A 222 -0.58 -10.80 14.99
N ARG A 223 -1.21 -11.35 16.03
CA ARG A 223 -1.36 -12.80 16.21
C ARG A 223 -2.12 -13.52 15.09
N GLN A 224 -2.90 -12.80 14.30
CA GLN A 224 -3.64 -13.35 13.16
C GLN A 224 -2.86 -13.29 11.84
N LEU A 225 -1.66 -12.73 11.87
CA LEU A 225 -0.83 -12.63 10.68
C LEU A 225 -0.21 -14.00 10.33
N PRO A 226 0.02 -14.27 9.03
CA PRO A 226 0.28 -15.63 8.53
C PRO A 226 1.46 -16.34 9.21
N TRP A 227 2.53 -15.59 9.52
CA TRP A 227 3.75 -16.11 10.13
C TRP A 227 3.62 -16.46 11.63
N LEU A 228 2.51 -16.11 12.27
CA LEU A 228 2.19 -16.45 13.66
C LEU A 228 1.10 -17.52 13.77
N THR A 229 0.28 -17.71 12.74
CA THR A 229 -0.74 -18.76 12.73
C THR A 229 -0.16 -20.16 12.51
N ASP A 230 1.04 -20.25 11.92
CA ASP A 230 1.75 -21.52 11.70
C ASP A 230 2.50 -21.96 12.97
N THR A 231 1.72 -22.32 14.00
CA THR A 231 2.20 -22.60 15.36
C THR A 231 2.04 -24.07 15.73
N GLN A 232 2.78 -24.96 15.06
CA GLN A 232 3.06 -26.28 15.67
C GLN A 232 4.03 -26.20 16.86
N GLY A 233 4.71 -25.06 17.09
CA GLY A 233 5.65 -24.90 18.21
C GLY A 233 5.09 -24.27 19.49
N PHE A 234 3.80 -23.90 19.55
CA PHE A 234 3.29 -23.04 20.64
C PHE A 234 2.88 -23.78 21.92
N ARG A 235 2.90 -25.12 21.93
CA ARG A 235 2.40 -25.90 23.08
C ARG A 235 3.45 -26.42 24.06
N GLU A 236 4.74 -26.36 23.75
CA GLU A 236 5.78 -26.94 24.63
C GLU A 236 6.43 -25.94 25.59
N ASP A 237 6.52 -24.65 25.25
CA ASP A 237 7.24 -23.67 26.09
C ASP A 237 6.45 -23.06 27.25
N GLN A 238 5.16 -23.41 27.43
CA GLN A 238 4.35 -22.95 28.57
C GLN A 238 4.37 -23.90 29.78
N LYS A 239 5.12 -25.02 29.75
CA LYS A 239 5.15 -26.00 30.85
C LYS A 239 6.39 -26.00 31.74
N GLY A 240 7.38 -25.14 31.50
CA GLY A 240 8.52 -25.02 32.39
C GLY A 240 8.72 -23.55 32.72
N HIS A 241 8.38 -23.15 33.94
CA HIS A 241 9.12 -22.20 34.79
C HIS A 241 8.25 -21.83 35.98
N ASP A 242 8.13 -22.77 36.91
CA ASP A 242 7.80 -22.49 38.30
C ASP A 242 9.08 -21.94 38.95
N TYR A 243 9.23 -20.61 38.98
CA TYR A 243 10.36 -19.96 39.65
C TYR A 243 9.94 -19.60 41.08
N SER A 244 10.29 -20.50 42.00
CA SER A 244 10.41 -20.20 43.43
C SER A 244 11.45 -19.09 43.64
N ILE A 245 11.02 -17.94 44.15
CA ILE A 245 11.87 -16.81 44.51
C ILE A 245 12.62 -17.12 45.80
N GLN A 246 13.94 -17.28 45.73
CA GLN A 246 14.84 -17.08 46.86
C GLN A 246 15.85 -15.99 46.54
N HIS A 247 15.86 -14.98 47.42
CA HIS A 247 16.80 -13.87 47.43
C HIS A 247 18.26 -14.34 47.46
N ARG A 248 19.09 -13.76 46.58
CA ARG A 248 20.40 -13.22 46.95
C ARG A 248 20.87 -12.26 45.88
N GLY A 249 21.15 -11.04 46.31
CA GLY A 249 21.73 -10.02 45.46
C GLY A 249 23.11 -10.44 44.97
N GLN A 250 23.43 -10.01 43.77
CA GLN A 250 24.64 -9.26 43.49
C GLN A 250 24.42 -8.50 42.18
N GLU A 251 24.68 -7.20 42.22
CA GLU A 251 24.90 -6.36 41.05
C GLU A 251 25.99 -6.97 40.18
N TRP A 252 25.93 -6.72 38.87
CA TRP A 252 27.02 -6.30 37.98
C TRP A 252 26.72 -6.64 36.50
N ASN A 253 27.10 -5.69 35.64
CA ASN A 253 27.48 -5.82 34.22
C ASN A 253 26.35 -5.94 33.18
N ARG A 254 26.52 -5.50 31.93
CA ARG A 254 27.55 -4.77 31.17
C ARG A 254 26.81 -4.27 29.91
N VAL A 255 27.37 -3.22 29.30
CA VAL A 255 26.93 -2.54 28.07
C VAL A 255 26.33 -3.47 27.03
#